data_AF-A0A0F9CNB7-F1
#
_entry.id   AF-A0A0F9CNB7-F1
#
_cell.length_a   1.000
_cell.length_b   1.000
_cell.length_c   1.000
_cell.angle_alpha   90.00
_cell.angle_beta   90.00
_cell.angle_gamma   90.00
#
_symmetry.space_group_name_H-M   'P 1'
#
loop_
_entity.id
_entity.type
_entity.pdbx_description
1 polymer ?
#
loop_
_entity_poly.entity_id
_entity_poly.type
_entity_poly.pdbx_seq_one_letter_code
_entity_poly.pdbx_strand_id
1 'polypeptide(L)'
;MNPAIINTIFILILAILFLYIFVDPNAKLFGRKVWYDPQRLLSCERDGEQTSQQIFDIYSFSHVTHGILLYFILNYFNFSAAQIVYIATSLEILWEFLENTPYIIKKYRKNEAYKNYQGDTIVNILGDTICAVIGVYMAMERPKIAIAYAVGSELLLYPYAANFLYLSIGSLLGRPLS
;
A
#
# COMPACT_ATOMS: atom_id res chain seq x y z
N MET A 1 -16.24 15.48 -2.64
CA MET A 1 -14.91 14.93 -2.30
C MET A 1 -14.06 16.05 -1.75
N ASN A 2 -13.44 15.84 -0.58
CA ASN A 2 -12.62 16.85 0.09
C ASN A 2 -11.46 17.32 -0.84
N PRO A 3 -11.18 18.64 -0.96
CA PRO A 3 -10.08 19.14 -1.79
C PRO A 3 -8.71 18.54 -1.46
N ALA A 4 -8.44 18.23 -0.19
CA ALA A 4 -7.20 17.57 0.22
C ALA A 4 -7.05 16.19 -0.44
N ILE A 5 -8.14 15.41 -0.53
CA ILE A 5 -8.14 14.09 -1.19
C ILE A 5 -7.85 14.24 -2.68
N ILE A 6 -8.55 15.18 -3.35
CA ILE A 6 -8.37 15.45 -4.79
C ILE A 6 -6.92 15.83 -5.06
N ASN A 7 -6.39 16.80 -4.30
CA ASN A 7 -5.04 17.31 -4.49
C ASN A 7 -3.99 16.24 -4.24
N THR A 8 -4.13 15.43 -3.18
CA THR A 8 -3.20 14.34 -2.88
C THR A 8 -3.18 13.31 -3.99
N ILE A 9 -4.34 12.80 -4.42
CA ILE A 9 -4.43 11.81 -5.51
C ILE A 9 -3.86 12.41 -6.81
N PHE A 10 -4.21 13.65 -7.13
CA PHE A 10 -3.70 14.32 -8.33
C PHE A 10 -2.17 14.42 -8.33
N ILE A 11 -1.56 14.82 -7.20
CA ILE A 11 -0.10 14.90 -7.07
C ILE A 11 0.56 13.53 -7.23
N LEU A 12 0.00 12.48 -6.60
CA LEU A 12 0.53 11.12 -6.71
C LEU A 12 0.45 10.59 -8.15
N ILE A 13 -0.66 10.83 -8.85
CA ILE A 13 -0.82 10.47 -10.26
C ILE A 13 0.19 11.23 -11.12
N LEU A 14 0.36 12.53 -10.91
CA LEU A 14 1.37 13.32 -11.62
C LEU A 14 2.79 12.80 -11.38
N ALA A 15 3.10 12.35 -10.15
CA ALA A 15 4.38 11.75 -9.83
C ALA A 15 4.60 10.43 -10.61
N ILE A 16 3.60 9.55 -10.66
CA ILE A 16 3.66 8.31 -11.45
C ILE A 16 3.84 8.62 -12.95
N LEU A 17 3.08 9.58 -13.48
CA LEU A 17 3.20 10.00 -14.89
C LEU A 17 4.58 10.60 -15.19
N PHE A 18 5.12 11.40 -14.27
CA PHE A 18 6.47 11.94 -14.42
C PHE A 18 7.51 10.81 -14.47
N LEU A 19 7.44 9.85 -13.55
CA LEU A 19 8.34 8.69 -13.55
C LEU A 19 8.20 7.87 -14.84
N TYR A 20 6.97 7.63 -15.31
CA TYR A 20 6.71 6.91 -16.55
C TYR A 20 7.34 7.57 -17.79
N ILE A 21 7.23 8.90 -17.90
CA ILE A 21 7.65 9.64 -19.10
C ILE A 21 9.16 9.91 -19.10
N PHE A 22 9.72 10.23 -17.93
CA PHE A 22 11.06 10.85 -17.85
C PHE A 22 12.12 9.97 -17.20
N VAL A 23 11.76 8.82 -16.60
CA VAL A 23 12.69 7.99 -15.85
C VAL A 23 12.70 6.58 -16.41
N ASP A 24 13.91 6.04 -16.65
CA ASP A 24 14.07 4.64 -17.05
C ASP A 24 13.49 3.72 -15.97
N PRO A 25 12.61 2.76 -16.31
CA PRO A 25 11.98 1.87 -15.33
C PRO A 25 13.01 1.11 -14.47
N ASN A 26 14.12 0.69 -15.08
CA ASN A 26 15.17 -0.06 -14.40
C ASN A 26 16.14 0.84 -13.61
N ALA A 27 16.01 2.17 -13.70
CA ALA A 27 16.77 3.08 -12.85
C ALA A 27 16.49 2.80 -11.38
N LYS A 28 17.49 3.06 -10.53
CA LYS A 28 17.36 2.91 -9.08
C LYS A 28 17.31 4.25 -8.37
N LEU A 29 16.23 4.51 -7.65
CA LEU A 29 16.11 5.61 -6.70
C LEU A 29 16.12 5.03 -5.28
N PHE A 30 17.00 5.54 -4.42
CA PHE A 30 17.16 5.04 -3.04
C PHE A 30 17.37 3.52 -2.95
N GLY A 31 18.04 2.94 -3.95
CA GLY A 31 18.31 1.49 -4.03
C GLY A 31 17.15 0.65 -4.60
N ARG A 32 16.01 1.26 -4.93
CA ARG A 32 14.80 0.60 -5.47
C ARG A 32 14.63 0.87 -6.94
N LYS A 33 14.19 -0.15 -7.70
CA LYS A 33 13.78 0.05 -9.09
C LYS A 33 12.63 1.06 -9.13
N VAL A 34 12.62 1.91 -10.15
CA VAL A 34 11.54 2.88 -10.35
C VAL A 34 10.26 2.15 -10.75
N TRP A 35 10.35 1.24 -11.72
CA TRP A 35 9.24 0.40 -12.20
C TRP A 35 9.81 -0.89 -12.83
N TYR A 36 9.12 -2.01 -12.70
CA TYR A 36 9.48 -3.23 -13.41
C TYR A 36 9.00 -3.25 -14.88
N ASP A 37 9.80 -3.89 -15.73
CA ASP A 37 9.56 -4.06 -17.17
C ASP A 37 9.16 -5.51 -17.48
N PRO A 38 8.05 -5.78 -18.19
CA PRO A 38 7.11 -4.81 -18.77
C PRO A 38 6.29 -4.06 -17.72
N GLN A 39 6.12 -2.76 -17.95
CA GLN A 39 5.30 -1.88 -17.10
C GLN A 39 3.82 -2.23 -17.23
N ARG A 40 3.14 -2.40 -16.09
CA ARG A 40 1.73 -2.79 -15.98
C ARG A 40 1.06 -2.00 -14.87
N LEU A 41 -0.27 -1.90 -14.96
CA LEU A 41 -1.08 -1.28 -13.92
C LEU A 41 -1.25 -2.20 -12.71
N LEU A 42 -1.40 -3.51 -12.93
CA LEU A 42 -1.71 -4.49 -11.90
C LEU A 42 -0.88 -5.77 -12.09
N SER A 43 -0.35 -6.32 -10.99
CA SER A 43 0.19 -7.68 -10.93
C SER A 43 -0.38 -8.43 -9.73
N CYS A 44 -0.91 -9.63 -9.95
CA CYS A 44 -1.34 -10.49 -8.84
C CYS A 44 -0.26 -11.53 -8.48
N GLU A 45 0.98 -11.34 -8.91
CA GLU A 45 2.08 -12.24 -8.56
C GLU A 45 2.48 -12.05 -7.09
N ARG A 46 2.16 -13.06 -6.27
CA ARG A 46 2.36 -13.00 -4.82
C ARG A 46 3.80 -13.19 -4.38
N ASP A 47 4.52 -14.04 -5.11
CA ASP A 47 5.92 -14.37 -4.85
C ASP A 47 6.62 -14.63 -6.19
N GLY A 48 7.58 -13.78 -6.53
CA GLY A 48 8.24 -13.82 -7.83
C GLY A 48 8.91 -12.50 -8.17
N GLU A 49 9.24 -12.32 -9.44
CA GLU A 49 9.97 -11.13 -9.88
C GLU A 49 9.11 -9.88 -10.00
N GLN A 50 7.79 -10.00 -10.17
CA GLN A 50 6.84 -8.89 -10.30
C GLN A 50 6.08 -8.58 -9.00
N THR A 51 6.37 -9.29 -7.91
CA THR A 51 5.76 -9.03 -6.59
C THR A 51 6.07 -7.61 -6.16
N SER A 52 5.02 -6.79 -6.02
CA SER A 52 5.11 -5.39 -5.60
C SER A 52 5.98 -4.53 -6.52
N GLN A 53 5.95 -4.85 -7.81
CA GLN A 53 6.76 -4.15 -8.81
C GLN A 53 5.97 -3.30 -9.82
N GLN A 54 4.65 -3.47 -9.86
CA GLN A 54 3.72 -2.74 -10.73
C GLN A 54 2.98 -1.67 -9.92
N ILE A 55 2.21 -0.77 -10.56
CA ILE A 55 1.52 0.31 -9.81
C ILE A 55 0.67 -0.27 -8.68
N PHE A 56 -0.15 -1.28 -8.98
CA PHE A 56 -0.96 -1.99 -8.01
C PHE A 56 -0.62 -3.47 -8.01
N ASP A 57 -0.91 -4.12 -6.89
CA ASP A 57 -0.85 -5.57 -6.77
C ASP A 57 -1.98 -6.10 -5.86
N ILE A 58 -1.88 -7.38 -5.48
CA ILE A 58 -2.84 -8.00 -4.57
C ILE A 58 -2.79 -7.41 -3.14
N TYR A 59 -1.66 -6.84 -2.74
CA TYR A 59 -1.44 -6.24 -1.43
C TYR A 59 -1.97 -4.80 -1.38
N SER A 60 -2.09 -4.10 -2.51
CA SER A 60 -2.75 -2.79 -2.62
C SER A 60 -4.17 -2.73 -2.02
N PHE A 61 -4.90 -3.86 -2.02
CA PHE A 61 -6.22 -3.95 -1.36
C PHE A 61 -6.13 -3.88 0.17
N SER A 62 -5.00 -4.30 0.76
CA SER A 62 -4.71 -4.17 2.18
C SER A 62 -4.38 -2.71 2.55
N HIS A 63 -3.73 -1.96 1.66
CA HIS A 63 -3.47 -0.51 1.87
C HIS A 63 -4.75 0.32 1.88
N VAL A 64 -5.79 -0.07 1.14
CA VAL A 64 -7.14 0.54 1.33
C VAL A 64 -7.64 0.32 2.77
N THR A 65 -7.36 -0.85 3.35
CA THR A 65 -7.70 -1.15 4.75
C THR A 65 -6.85 -0.32 5.73
N HIS A 66 -5.55 -0.09 5.45
CA HIS A 66 -4.72 0.88 6.20
C HIS A 66 -5.40 2.25 6.27
N GLY A 67 -5.76 2.80 5.10
CA GLY A 67 -6.41 4.10 5.00
C GLY A 67 -7.70 4.20 5.81
N ILE A 68 -8.53 3.16 5.78
CA ILE A 68 -9.78 3.09 6.56
C ILE A 68 -9.49 3.13 8.06
N LEU A 69 -8.50 2.34 8.53
CA LEU A 69 -8.13 2.28 9.95
C LEU A 69 -7.52 3.61 10.42
N LEU A 70 -6.60 4.18 9.64
CA LEU A 70 -5.99 5.49 9.94
C LEU A 70 -7.06 6.57 10.00
N TYR A 71 -8.05 6.57 9.10
CA TYR A 71 -9.19 7.49 9.19
C TYR A 71 -9.92 7.35 10.52
N PHE A 72 -10.34 6.15 10.93
CA PHE A 72 -11.09 5.98 12.17
C PHE A 72 -10.28 6.38 13.41
N ILE A 73 -9.00 6.05 13.45
CA ILE A 73 -8.08 6.46 14.53
C ILE A 73 -7.97 7.98 14.59
N LEU A 74 -7.67 8.64 13.47
CA LEU A 74 -7.47 10.09 13.45
C LEU A 74 -8.78 10.86 13.68
N ASN A 75 -9.90 10.34 13.18
CA ASN A 75 -11.22 10.90 13.43
C ASN A 75 -11.61 10.81 14.91
N TYR A 76 -11.23 9.73 15.60
CA TYR A 76 -11.43 9.61 17.06
C TYR A 76 -10.71 10.73 17.85
N PHE A 77 -9.54 11.16 17.38
CA PHE A 77 -8.82 12.31 17.94
C PHE A 77 -9.32 13.68 17.45
N ASN A 78 -10.45 13.73 16.74
CA ASN A 78 -11.10 14.94 16.23
C ASN A 78 -10.22 15.80 15.30
N PHE A 79 -9.31 15.19 14.55
CA PHE A 79 -8.59 15.90 13.49
C PHE A 79 -9.56 16.36 12.39
N SER A 80 -9.32 17.53 11.81
CA SER A 80 -10.09 17.99 10.65
C SER A 80 -9.88 17.06 9.45
N ALA A 81 -10.83 17.02 8.53
CA ALA A 81 -10.75 16.14 7.36
C ALA A 81 -9.46 16.33 6.53
N ALA A 82 -8.96 17.57 6.40
CA ALA A 82 -7.69 17.83 5.72
C ALA A 82 -6.48 17.30 6.52
N GLN A 83 -6.47 17.49 7.84
CA GLN A 83 -5.43 16.92 8.71
C GLN A 83 -5.42 15.39 8.63
N ILE A 84 -6.59 14.74 8.64
CA ILE A 84 -6.70 13.29 8.50
C ILE A 84 -6.02 12.83 7.21
N VAL A 85 -6.33 13.46 6.07
CA VAL A 85 -5.75 13.09 4.77
C VAL A 85 -4.23 13.23 4.80
N TYR A 86 -3.69 14.37 5.24
CA TYR A 86 -2.25 14.58 5.24
C TYR A 86 -1.51 13.69 6.23
N ILE A 87 -2.04 13.51 7.44
CA ILE A 87 -1.43 12.66 8.46
C ILE A 87 -1.49 11.20 8.01
N ALA A 88 -2.65 10.71 7.53
CA ALA A 88 -2.78 9.33 7.05
C ALA A 88 -1.85 9.05 5.86
N THR A 89 -1.79 9.96 4.88
CA THR A 89 -0.86 9.83 3.74
C THR A 89 0.60 9.80 4.23
N SER A 90 0.96 10.64 5.19
CA SER A 90 2.33 10.69 5.73
C SER A 90 2.69 9.42 6.50
N LEU A 91 1.74 8.87 7.27
CA LEU A 91 1.91 7.61 8.00
C LEU A 91 2.02 6.42 7.04
N GLU A 92 1.26 6.42 5.95
CA GLU A 92 1.37 5.40 4.91
C GLU A 92 2.73 5.43 4.23
N ILE A 93 3.17 6.62 3.78
CA ILE A 93 4.49 6.78 3.19
C ILE A 93 5.58 6.32 4.17
N LEU A 94 5.45 6.65 5.47
CA LEU A 94 6.38 6.18 6.48
C LEU A 94 6.36 4.66 6.63
N TRP A 95 5.18 4.04 6.59
CA TRP A 95 5.04 2.59 6.59
C TRP A 95 5.76 1.96 5.40
N GLU A 96 5.51 2.45 4.18
CA GLU A 96 6.17 2.01 2.95
C GLU A 96 7.69 2.10 3.03
N PHE A 97 8.22 3.20 3.61
CA PHE A 97 9.65 3.34 3.85
C PHE A 97 10.18 2.28 4.82
N LEU A 98 9.45 1.98 5.91
CA LEU A 98 9.85 0.98 6.91
C LEU A 98 9.77 -0.45 6.36
N GLU A 99 8.70 -0.77 5.64
CA GLU A 99 8.47 -2.01 4.90
C GLU A 99 9.63 -2.30 3.96
N ASN A 100 10.08 -1.27 3.26
CA ASN A 100 11.20 -1.32 2.34
C ASN A 100 12.59 -1.21 3.01
N THR A 101 12.71 -1.45 4.31
CA THR A 101 14.03 -1.61 4.94
C THR A 101 14.58 -3.03 4.77
N PRO A 102 15.91 -3.23 4.72
CA PRO A 102 16.51 -4.56 4.68
C PRO A 102 16.06 -5.48 5.83
N TYR A 103 15.79 -4.89 7.00
CA TYR A 103 15.32 -5.62 8.18
C TYR A 103 13.91 -6.19 7.97
N ILE A 104 12.95 -5.37 7.55
CA ILE A 104 11.57 -5.81 7.36
C ILE A 104 11.44 -6.78 6.18
N ILE A 105 12.14 -6.54 5.06
CA ILE A 105 12.17 -7.49 3.94
C ILE A 105 12.71 -8.85 4.36
N LYS A 106 13.84 -8.87 5.09
CA LYS A 106 14.40 -10.13 5.59
C LYS A 106 13.42 -10.86 6.51
N LYS A 107 12.56 -10.11 7.21
CA LYS A 107 11.53 -10.66 8.08
C LYS A 107 10.37 -11.24 7.28
N TYR A 108 9.85 -10.53 6.27
CA TYR A 108 8.84 -11.07 5.35
C TYR A 108 9.32 -12.35 4.66
N ARG A 109 10.56 -12.38 4.19
CA ARG A 109 11.16 -13.58 3.55
C ARG A 109 11.29 -14.80 4.44
N LYS A 110 11.11 -14.69 5.76
CA LYS A 110 11.00 -15.87 6.65
C LYS A 110 9.68 -16.61 6.46
N ASN A 111 8.69 -15.94 5.89
CA ASN A 111 7.43 -16.52 5.49
C ASN A 111 7.57 -17.15 4.11
N GLU A 112 7.10 -18.39 3.94
CA GLU A 112 7.16 -19.05 2.63
C GLU A 112 6.36 -18.31 1.57
N ALA A 113 5.30 -17.59 1.95
CA ALA A 113 4.47 -16.81 1.04
C ALA A 113 5.20 -15.63 0.37
N TYR A 114 6.35 -15.17 0.90
CA TYR A 114 7.07 -13.98 0.42
C TYR A 114 8.58 -14.23 0.25
N LYS A 115 8.97 -15.48 0.02
CA LYS A 115 10.39 -15.89 0.02
C LYS A 115 11.24 -15.09 -0.99
N ASN A 116 10.66 -14.72 -2.13
CA ASN A 116 11.30 -13.99 -3.21
C ASN A 116 11.01 -12.49 -3.20
N TYR A 117 10.22 -11.98 -2.25
CA TYR A 117 9.88 -10.55 -2.14
C TYR A 117 11.14 -9.68 -2.08
N GLN A 118 11.30 -8.73 -2.99
CA GLN A 118 12.52 -7.89 -3.07
C GLN A 118 12.35 -6.50 -2.48
N GLY A 119 11.16 -6.17 -1.98
CA GLY A 119 10.75 -4.80 -1.74
C GLY A 119 10.16 -4.16 -2.99
N ASP A 120 9.53 -3.03 -2.77
CA ASP A 120 8.61 -2.42 -3.70
C ASP A 120 9.35 -1.49 -4.67
N THR A 121 8.77 -1.33 -5.86
CA THR A 121 9.19 -0.27 -6.77
C THR A 121 8.68 1.09 -6.28
N ILE A 122 9.32 2.17 -6.73
CA ILE A 122 8.87 3.53 -6.38
C ILE A 122 7.42 3.75 -6.82
N VAL A 123 7.02 3.24 -8.00
CA VAL A 123 5.63 3.38 -8.46
C VAL A 123 4.63 2.55 -7.66
N ASN A 124 5.05 1.41 -7.11
CA ASN A 124 4.21 0.58 -6.26
C ASN A 124 3.94 1.29 -4.94
N ILE A 125 4.98 1.82 -4.28
CA ILE A 125 4.85 2.68 -3.09
C ILE A 125 3.85 3.82 -3.30
N LEU A 126 3.91 4.47 -4.48
CA LEU A 126 2.96 5.53 -4.83
C LEU A 126 1.53 4.99 -5.04
N GLY A 127 1.38 3.81 -5.66
CA GLY A 127 0.11 3.13 -5.84
C GLY A 127 -0.53 2.72 -4.51
N ASP A 128 0.25 2.13 -3.61
CA ASP A 128 -0.21 1.73 -2.27
C ASP A 128 -0.60 2.95 -1.43
N THR A 129 0.16 4.05 -1.55
CA THR A 129 -0.23 5.35 -0.98
C THR A 129 -1.57 5.85 -1.55
N ILE A 130 -1.80 5.73 -2.87
CA ILE A 130 -3.11 6.08 -3.48
C ILE A 130 -4.22 5.20 -2.90
N CYS A 131 -3.99 3.90 -2.75
CA CYS A 131 -4.96 2.97 -2.16
C CYS A 131 -5.31 3.36 -0.72
N ALA A 132 -4.33 3.73 0.10
CA ALA A 132 -4.60 4.25 1.45
C ALA A 132 -5.43 5.53 1.43
N VAL A 133 -5.15 6.47 0.54
CA VAL A 133 -5.95 7.70 0.39
C VAL A 133 -7.40 7.38 -0.04
N ILE A 134 -7.59 6.39 -0.92
CA ILE A 134 -8.92 5.88 -1.29
C ILE A 134 -9.63 5.28 -0.07
N GLY A 135 -8.91 4.53 0.77
CA GLY A 135 -9.45 4.01 2.03
C GLY A 135 -9.94 5.11 2.98
N VAL A 136 -9.14 6.16 3.16
CA VAL A 136 -9.52 7.36 3.94
C VAL A 136 -10.79 7.99 3.36
N TYR A 137 -10.84 8.17 2.03
CA TYR A 137 -12.01 8.72 1.34
C TYR A 137 -13.27 7.87 1.57
N MET A 138 -13.16 6.55 1.39
CA MET A 138 -14.27 5.62 1.60
C MET A 138 -14.80 5.70 3.04
N ALA A 139 -13.92 5.73 4.03
CA ALA A 139 -14.30 5.79 5.44
C ALA A 139 -14.93 7.13 5.82
N MET A 140 -14.43 8.23 5.25
CA MET A 140 -14.94 9.58 5.47
C MET A 140 -16.35 9.79 4.89
N GLU A 141 -16.60 9.32 3.66
CA GLU A 141 -17.89 9.55 2.99
C GLU A 141 -18.92 8.45 3.28
N ARG A 142 -18.45 7.20 3.42
CA ARG A 142 -19.30 6.01 3.46
C ARG A 142 -18.77 4.98 4.48
N PRO A 143 -18.75 5.29 5.79
CA PRO A 143 -18.11 4.46 6.81
C PRO A 143 -18.64 3.02 6.86
N LYS A 144 -19.93 2.80 6.60
CA LYS A 144 -20.51 1.44 6.53
C LYS A 144 -19.94 0.61 5.38
N ILE A 145 -19.72 1.24 4.21
CA ILE A 145 -19.13 0.58 3.04
C ILE A 145 -17.64 0.33 3.30
N ALA A 146 -16.94 1.28 3.93
CA ALA A 146 -15.56 1.10 4.32
C ALA A 146 -15.36 -0.07 5.31
N ILE A 147 -16.21 -0.17 6.32
CA ILE A 147 -16.18 -1.31 7.26
C ILE A 147 -16.47 -2.63 6.52
N ALA A 148 -17.49 -2.66 5.66
CA ALA A 148 -17.79 -3.84 4.86
C ALA A 148 -16.63 -4.24 3.93
N TYR A 149 -15.96 -3.25 3.33
CA TYR A 149 -14.76 -3.47 2.54
C TYR A 149 -13.63 -4.03 3.39
N ALA A 150 -13.32 -3.44 4.54
CA ALA A 150 -12.23 -3.89 5.41
C ALA A 150 -12.44 -5.36 5.84
N VAL A 151 -13.66 -5.72 6.25
CA VAL A 151 -14.00 -7.10 6.61
C VAL A 151 -13.97 -8.02 5.39
N GLY A 152 -14.52 -7.59 4.25
CA GLY A 152 -14.52 -8.38 3.02
C GLY A 152 -13.10 -8.62 2.49
N SER A 153 -12.26 -7.59 2.46
CA SER A 153 -10.86 -7.63 2.05
C SER A 153 -10.07 -8.60 2.94
N GLU A 154 -10.26 -8.51 4.25
CA GLU A 154 -9.62 -9.42 5.22
C GLU A 154 -9.94 -10.90 4.93
N LEU A 155 -11.21 -11.22 4.66
CA LEU A 155 -11.65 -12.60 4.37
C LEU A 155 -11.20 -13.08 2.99
N LEU A 156 -11.32 -12.22 1.97
CA LEU A 156 -11.01 -12.58 0.58
C LEU A 156 -9.51 -12.75 0.33
N LEU A 157 -8.68 -11.96 1.02
CA LEU A 157 -7.23 -11.99 0.85
C LEU A 157 -6.52 -12.97 1.79
N TYR A 158 -7.21 -13.49 2.81
CA TYR A 158 -6.66 -14.46 3.75
C TYR A 158 -6.03 -15.70 3.07
N PRO A 159 -6.70 -16.39 2.11
CA PRO A 159 -6.11 -17.55 1.43
C PRO A 159 -4.85 -17.22 0.64
N TYR A 160 -4.68 -15.94 0.29
CA TYR A 160 -3.57 -15.45 -0.50
C TYR A 160 -2.42 -14.94 0.36
N ALA A 161 -2.55 -14.95 1.69
CA ALA A 161 -1.59 -14.29 2.56
C ALA A 161 -1.45 -12.80 2.18
N ALA A 162 -2.53 -12.12 1.79
CA ALA A 162 -2.48 -10.73 1.34
C ALA A 162 -3.39 -9.81 2.17
N ASN A 163 -4.02 -10.35 3.20
CA ASN A 163 -4.89 -9.61 4.11
C ASN A 163 -4.08 -8.76 5.10
N PHE A 164 -4.70 -7.65 5.53
CA PHE A 164 -4.06 -6.65 6.38
C PHE A 164 -3.55 -7.25 7.70
N LEU A 165 -4.37 -8.01 8.45
CA LEU A 165 -3.92 -8.52 9.75
C LEU A 165 -2.73 -9.48 9.62
N TYR A 166 -2.70 -10.26 8.54
CA TYR A 166 -1.59 -11.16 8.30
C TYR A 166 -0.31 -10.40 7.95
N LEU A 167 -0.39 -9.40 7.07
CA LEU A 167 0.77 -8.60 6.67
C LEU A 167 1.30 -7.76 7.85
N SER A 168 0.43 -7.04 8.56
CA SER A 168 0.88 -6.11 9.60
C SER A 168 1.18 -6.77 10.94
N ILE A 169 0.47 -7.84 11.31
CA ILE A 169 0.63 -8.50 12.62
C ILE A 169 1.22 -9.90 12.47
N GLY A 170 0.66 -10.75 11.60
CA GLY A 170 1.05 -12.16 11.47
C GLY A 170 2.51 -12.34 11.02
N SER A 171 2.87 -11.70 9.91
CA SER A 171 4.19 -11.77 9.29
C SER A 171 5.27 -11.17 10.21
N LEU A 172 4.95 -10.06 10.89
CA LEU A 172 5.85 -9.40 11.80
C LEU A 172 5.98 -10.13 13.16
N LEU A 173 5.02 -10.94 13.56
CA LEU A 173 5.16 -11.77 14.76
C LEU A 173 5.69 -13.18 14.46
N GLY A 174 5.98 -13.49 13.19
CA GLY A 174 6.59 -14.75 12.78
C GLY A 174 5.65 -15.96 12.85
N ARG A 175 4.33 -15.74 12.72
CA ARG A 175 3.37 -16.84 12.65
C ARG A 175 3.28 -17.35 11.19
N PRO A 176 3.70 -18.59 10.90
CA PRO A 176 3.45 -19.18 9.59
C PRO A 176 1.94 -19.43 9.42
N LEU A 177 1.44 -19.32 8.19
CA LEU A 177 0.15 -19.92 7.83
C LEU A 177 0.31 -21.44 7.97
N SER A 178 -0.53 -22.05 8.82
CA SER A 178 -0.66 -23.50 8.95
C SER A 178 -1.30 -24.11 7.72
#